data_AF-A0A229SWR9-F1
#
_entry.id   AF-A0A229SWR9-F1
#
_cell.length_a   1.000
_cell.length_b   1.000
_cell.length_c   1.000
_cell.angle_alpha   90.00
_cell.angle_beta   90.00
_cell.angle_gamma   90.00
#
_symmetry.space_group_name_H-M   'P 1'
#
loop_
_entity.id
_entity.type
_entity.pdbx_description
1 polymer ?
#
loop_
_entity_poly.entity_id
_entity_poly.type
_entity_poly.pdbx_seq_one_letter_code
_entity_poly.pdbx_strand_id
1 'polypeptide(L)'
;MPNSGRGTAVPAVVEDDAVRASIDSFASVIGALRRIKRAQAKLTEERKDNEALIKAALVARGASVGTVGGVPVVSFASSTRIALDQGQLKERRPDLFEEFSDISEVWTFRLLNP
;
A
#
# COMPACT_ATOMS: atom_id res chain seq x y z
N MET A 1 46.82 -4.60 14.97
CA MET A 1 46.33 -5.90 14.49
C MET A 1 45.11 -5.64 13.64
N PRO A 2 45.17 -5.67 12.31
CA PRO A 2 43.97 -5.54 11.49
C PRO A 2 43.36 -6.93 11.34
N ASN A 3 42.14 -7.15 11.81
CA ASN A 3 41.32 -8.21 11.24
C ASN A 3 40.01 -7.62 10.75
N SER A 4 40.02 -7.44 9.44
CA SER A 4 38.97 -6.92 8.60
C SER A 4 37.78 -7.87 8.55
N GLY A 5 36.58 -7.29 8.49
CA GLY A 5 35.53 -7.76 7.59
C GLY A 5 34.47 -8.69 8.19
N ARG A 6 33.24 -8.17 8.29
CA ARG A 6 32.16 -8.48 7.32
C ARG A 6 30.87 -7.81 7.80
N GLY A 7 30.58 -6.64 7.25
CA GLY A 7 29.24 -6.08 7.30
C GLY A 7 28.34 -6.90 6.38
N THR A 8 27.27 -7.48 6.91
CA THR A 8 26.25 -8.13 6.09
C THR A 8 25.43 -7.03 5.45
N ALA A 9 25.82 -6.68 4.23
CA ALA A 9 25.09 -5.79 3.36
C ALA A 9 23.64 -6.26 3.27
N VAL A 10 22.69 -5.34 3.46
CA VAL A 10 21.35 -5.47 2.91
C VAL A 10 21.56 -5.79 1.43
N PRO A 11 21.12 -6.95 0.91
CA PRO A 11 21.27 -7.21 -0.50
C PRO A 11 20.50 -6.10 -1.21
N ALA A 12 21.25 -5.30 -1.98
CA ALA A 12 20.68 -4.55 -3.08
C ALA A 12 19.77 -5.52 -3.83
N VAL A 13 18.60 -5.04 -4.25
CA VAL A 13 17.75 -5.77 -5.18
C VAL A 13 18.61 -5.99 -6.42
N VAL A 14 19.34 -7.10 -6.43
CA VAL A 14 19.91 -7.66 -7.62
C VAL A 14 18.68 -7.86 -8.48
N GLU A 15 18.63 -7.18 -9.62
CA GLU A 15 17.75 -7.60 -10.71
C GLU A 15 18.24 -8.99 -11.08
N ASP A 16 17.81 -9.96 -10.27
CA ASP A 16 18.07 -11.38 -10.40
C ASP A 16 17.70 -11.72 -11.83
N ASP A 17 18.56 -12.48 -12.51
CA ASP A 17 18.39 -12.92 -13.89
C ASP A 17 16.97 -13.51 -14.02
N ALA A 18 16.02 -12.66 -14.38
CA ALA A 18 14.64 -12.95 -14.08
C ALA A 18 14.26 -14.13 -14.95
N VAL A 19 13.79 -15.21 -14.32
CA VAL A 19 13.26 -16.35 -15.05
C VAL A 19 12.04 -15.85 -15.84
N ARG A 20 12.27 -15.55 -17.12
CA ARG A 20 11.25 -15.04 -18.03
C ARG A 20 10.60 -16.23 -18.71
N ALA A 21 9.32 -16.44 -18.43
CA ALA A 21 8.48 -17.32 -19.22
C ALA A 21 7.67 -16.47 -20.21
N SER A 22 7.55 -16.93 -21.46
CA SER A 22 6.58 -16.34 -22.38
C SER A 22 5.16 -16.62 -21.88
N ILE A 23 4.35 -15.56 -21.82
CA ILE A 23 2.92 -15.61 -21.52
C ILE A 23 2.12 -14.92 -22.64
N ASP A 24 2.65 -14.94 -23.87
CA ASP A 24 2.10 -14.19 -25.00
C ASP A 24 0.65 -14.59 -25.33
N SER A 25 0.27 -15.85 -25.04
CA SER A 25 -1.11 -16.33 -25.15
C SER A 25 -2.10 -15.53 -24.29
N PHE A 26 -1.63 -14.85 -23.23
CA PHE A 26 -2.43 -14.00 -22.36
C PHE A 26 -2.38 -12.52 -22.72
N ALA A 27 -1.76 -12.12 -23.85
CA ALA A 27 -1.62 -10.72 -24.24
C ALA A 27 -2.94 -9.95 -24.25
N SER A 28 -4.03 -10.57 -24.74
CA SER A 28 -5.37 -9.98 -24.74
C SER A 28 -5.90 -9.74 -23.31
N VAL A 29 -5.70 -10.71 -22.41
CA VAL A 29 -6.09 -10.62 -21.00
C VAL A 29 -5.30 -9.54 -20.27
N ILE A 30 -3.98 -9.46 -20.51
CA ILE A 30 -3.11 -8.41 -19.97
C ILE A 30 -3.56 -7.03 -20.46
N GLY A 31 -3.92 -6.91 -21.74
CA GLY A 31 -4.51 -5.69 -22.32
C GLY A 31 -5.81 -5.27 -21.62
N ALA A 32 -6.71 -6.21 -21.35
CA ALA A 32 -7.94 -5.95 -20.60
C ALA A 32 -7.64 -5.50 -19.16
N LEU A 33 -6.73 -6.19 -18.46
CA LEU A 33 -6.34 -5.84 -17.10
C LEU A 33 -5.72 -4.43 -17.02
N ARG A 34 -4.92 -4.02 -18.00
CA ARG A 34 -4.39 -2.66 -18.08
C ARG A 34 -5.51 -1.61 -18.18
N ARG A 35 -6.51 -1.84 -19.04
CA ARG A 35 -7.66 -0.93 -19.18
C ARG A 35 -8.45 -0.83 -17.88
N ILE A 36 -8.70 -1.96 -17.22
CA ILE A 36 -9.41 -2.00 -15.93
C ILE A 36 -8.62 -1.23 -14.86
N LYS A 37 -7.31 -1.46 -14.73
CA LYS A 37 -6.50 -0.74 -13.73
C LYS A 37 -6.49 0.77 -13.95
N ARG A 38 -6.46 1.23 -15.22
CA ARG A 38 -6.54 2.67 -15.53
C ARG A 38 -7.90 3.25 -15.14
N ALA A 39 -8.98 2.56 -15.47
CA ALA A 39 -10.33 2.99 -15.08
C ALA A 39 -10.48 3.01 -13.54
N GLN A 40 -9.99 1.97 -12.85
CA GLN A 40 -9.98 1.92 -11.39
C GLN A 40 -9.18 3.05 -10.77
N ALA A 41 -7.99 3.36 -11.30
CA ALA A 41 -7.18 4.47 -10.81
C ALA A 41 -7.94 5.79 -10.93
N LYS A 42 -8.53 6.07 -12.09
CA LYS A 42 -9.35 7.26 -12.32
C LYS A 42 -10.55 7.35 -11.36
N LEU A 43 -11.33 6.27 -11.25
CA LEU A 43 -12.49 6.23 -10.33
C LEU A 43 -12.07 6.36 -8.86
N THR A 44 -10.91 5.83 -8.50
CA THR A 44 -10.36 5.95 -7.14
C THR A 44 -9.98 7.39 -6.83
N GLU A 45 -9.41 8.10 -7.79
CA GLU A 45 -9.08 9.53 -7.68
C GLU A 45 -10.36 10.36 -7.56
N GLU A 46 -11.31 10.21 -8.49
CA GLU A 46 -12.61 10.91 -8.43
C GLU A 46 -13.35 10.63 -7.13
N ARG A 47 -13.32 9.39 -6.62
CA ARG A 47 -13.91 9.05 -5.32
C ARG A 47 -13.23 9.83 -4.19
N LYS A 48 -11.88 9.85 -4.15
CA LYS A 48 -11.13 10.56 -3.10
C LYS A 48 -11.42 12.05 -3.11
N ASP A 49 -11.50 12.66 -4.29
CA ASP A 49 -11.78 14.08 -4.44
C ASP A 49 -13.18 14.43 -3.94
N ASN A 50 -14.18 13.62 -4.31
CA ASN A 50 -15.55 13.79 -3.84
C ASN A 50 -15.67 13.56 -2.32
N GLU A 51 -15.04 12.51 -1.78
CA GLU A 51 -15.00 12.25 -0.34
C GLU A 51 -14.33 13.40 0.42
N ALA A 52 -13.23 13.94 -0.10
CA ALA A 52 -12.52 15.07 0.49
C ALA A 52 -13.40 16.33 0.53
N LEU A 53 -14.13 16.60 -0.56
CA LEU A 53 -15.06 17.73 -0.65
C LEU A 53 -16.20 17.60 0.36
N ILE A 54 -16.85 16.42 0.42
CA ILE A 54 -17.94 16.16 1.37
C ILE A 54 -17.44 16.27 2.81
N LYS A 55 -16.27 15.68 3.10
CA LYS A 55 -15.65 15.73 4.42
C LYS A 55 -15.32 17.17 4.83
N ALA A 56 -14.75 17.97 3.93
CA ALA A 56 -14.46 19.38 4.20
C ALA A 56 -15.74 20.17 4.53
N ALA A 57 -16.82 19.92 3.79
CA ALA A 57 -18.12 20.54 4.06
C ALA A 57 -18.71 20.15 5.43
N LEU A 58 -18.57 18.88 5.83
CA LEU A 58 -19.02 18.39 7.14
C LEU A 58 -18.19 18.99 8.29
N VAL A 59 -16.85 19.01 8.14
CA VAL A 59 -15.95 19.60 9.14
C VAL A 59 -16.20 21.09 9.32
N ALA A 60 -16.38 21.84 8.22
CA ALA A 60 -16.68 23.27 8.27
C ALA A 60 -17.99 23.57 9.03
N ARG A 61 -18.92 22.61 9.06
CA ARG A 61 -20.20 22.70 9.78
C ARG A 61 -20.16 22.07 11.18
N GLY A 62 -19.01 21.54 11.61
CA GLY A 62 -18.89 20.82 12.88
C GLY A 62 -19.76 19.56 12.96
N ALA A 63 -20.16 19.00 11.83
CA ALA A 63 -21.06 17.85 11.75
C ALA A 63 -20.30 16.56 11.43
N SER A 64 -20.70 15.45 12.03
CA SER A 64 -20.18 14.11 11.72
C SER A 64 -21.08 13.32 10.76
N VAL A 65 -22.32 13.79 10.53
CA VAL A 65 -23.30 13.15 9.66
C VAL A 65 -23.84 14.18 8.66
N GLY A 66 -23.80 13.83 7.38
CA GLY A 66 -24.41 14.57 6.28
C GLY A 66 -25.76 14.00 5.90
N THR A 67 -26.72 14.89 5.66
CA THR A 67 -28.08 14.54 5.24
C THR A 67 -28.39 15.07 3.84
N VAL A 68 -29.22 14.34 3.08
CA VAL A 68 -29.79 14.77 1.80
C VAL A 68 -31.29 14.58 1.89
N GLY A 69 -32.06 15.64 1.67
CA GLY A 69 -33.52 15.61 1.86
C GLY A 69 -33.94 15.27 3.30
N GLY A 70 -33.11 15.61 4.29
CA GLY A 70 -33.35 15.26 5.70
C GLY A 70 -32.98 13.82 6.08
N VAL A 71 -32.58 12.98 5.12
CA VAL A 71 -32.18 11.59 5.35
C VAL A 71 -30.65 11.51 5.51
N PRO A 72 -30.10 10.86 6.54
CA PRO A 72 -28.66 10.69 6.69
C PRO A 72 -28.09 9.76 5.62
N VAL A 73 -27.07 10.22 4.91
CA VAL A 73 -26.47 9.49 3.77
C VAL A 73 -24.97 9.26 3.90
N VAL A 74 -24.27 10.11 4.67
CA VAL A 74 -22.82 10.01 4.86
C VAL A 74 -22.50 10.26 6.32
N SER A 75 -21.61 9.47 6.90
CA SER A 75 -20.98 9.75 8.19
C SER A 75 -19.47 9.74 8.04
N PHE A 76 -18.80 10.56 8.85
CA PHE A 76 -17.35 10.59 8.92
C PHE A 76 -16.91 10.50 10.38
N ALA A 77 -15.95 9.62 10.64
CA ALA A 77 -15.26 9.48 11.92
C ALA A 77 -13.75 9.39 11.67
N SER A 78 -12.96 9.99 12.57
CA SER A 78 -11.50 9.83 12.58
C SER A 78 -11.11 8.76 13.58
N SER A 79 -10.25 7.82 13.17
CA SER A 79 -9.54 6.92 14.08
C SER A 79 -8.05 7.20 14.01
N THR A 80 -7.39 7.12 15.17
CA THR A 80 -5.93 7.21 15.25
C THR A 80 -5.37 5.80 15.22
N ARG A 81 -4.48 5.53 14.25
CA ARG A 81 -3.71 4.28 14.21
C ARG A 81 -2.31 4.56 14.75
N ILE A 82 -1.92 3.83 15.79
CA ILE A 82 -0.54 3.80 16.27
C ILE A 82 0.10 2.58 15.62
N ALA A 83 1.13 2.81 14.80
CA ALA A 83 1.91 1.75 14.18
C ALA A 83 3.30 1.72 14.82
N LEU A 84 3.86 0.51 14.95
CA LEU A 84 5.20 0.30 15.48
C LEU A 84 6.24 0.61 14.39
N ASP A 85 7.25 1.41 14.73
CA ASP A 85 8.41 1.61 13.86
C ASP A 85 9.30 0.36 13.94
N GLN A 86 9.10 -0.54 12.99
CA GLN A 86 9.85 -1.80 12.93
C GLN A 86 11.35 -1.57 12.63
N GLY A 87 11.71 -0.47 11.97
CA GLY A 87 13.11 -0.15 11.68
C GLY A 87 13.87 0.15 12.96
N GLN A 88 13.31 1.04 13.78
CA GLN A 88 13.88 1.36 15.09
C GLN A 88 13.83 0.18 16.06
N LEU A 89 12.78 -0.64 16.03
CA LEU A 89 12.69 -1.84 16.88
C LEU A 89 13.82 -2.83 16.56
N LYS A 90 14.06 -3.11 15.27
CA LYS A 90 15.16 -3.97 14.82
C LYS A 90 16.52 -3.44 15.22
N GLU A 91 16.74 -2.13 15.10
CA GLU A 91 18.03 -1.52 15.42
C GLU A 91 18.32 -1.50 16.92
N ARG A 92 17.31 -1.17 17.74
CA ARG A 92 17.52 -0.91 19.18
C ARG A 92 17.23 -2.11 20.07
N ARG A 93 16.35 -3.04 19.64
CA ARG A 93 15.89 -4.22 20.40
C ARG A 93 15.70 -5.43 19.46
N PRO A 94 16.78 -5.94 18.84
CA PRO A 94 16.71 -7.06 17.91
C PRO A 94 16.24 -8.36 18.58
N ASP A 95 16.55 -8.54 19.87
CA ASP A 95 16.11 -9.64 20.72
C ASP A 95 14.57 -9.79 20.70
N LEU A 96 13.86 -8.68 20.89
CA LEU A 96 12.40 -8.67 20.86
C LEU A 96 11.87 -8.79 19.42
N PHE A 97 12.56 -8.22 18.44
CA PHE A 97 12.09 -8.34 17.06
C PHE A 97 12.04 -9.81 16.62
N GLU A 98 13.08 -10.61 16.91
CA GLU A 98 13.13 -12.02 16.54
C GLU A 98 12.10 -12.87 17.30
N GLU A 99 11.92 -12.62 18.60
CA GLU A 99 10.95 -13.35 19.45
C GLU A 99 9.50 -13.22 18.95
N PHE A 100 9.14 -12.07 18.38
CA PHE A 100 7.79 -11.76 17.94
C PHE A 100 7.62 -11.74 16.41
N SER A 101 8.64 -12.19 15.66
CA SER A 101 8.56 -12.26 14.21
C SER A 101 7.92 -13.56 13.74
N ASP A 102 6.98 -13.44 12.80
CA ASP A 102 6.43 -14.57 12.07
C ASP A 102 6.79 -14.44 10.58
N ILE A 103 7.10 -15.57 9.94
CA ILE A 103 7.48 -15.63 8.53
C ILE A 103 6.22 -15.98 7.73
N SER A 104 5.70 -14.98 7.02
CA SER A 104 4.61 -15.17 6.06
C SER A 104 5.12 -14.97 4.63
N GLU A 105 4.84 -15.93 3.76
CA GLU A 105 5.12 -15.80 2.33
C GLU A 105 3.95 -15.08 1.63
N VAL A 106 4.26 -14.02 0.87
CA VAL A 106 3.27 -13.21 0.15
C VAL A 106 3.63 -13.11 -1.33
N TRP A 107 2.80 -13.72 -2.16
CA TRP A 107 2.89 -13.61 -3.61
C TRP A 107 2.24 -12.30 -4.07
N THR A 108 3.02 -11.43 -4.72
CA THR A 108 2.49 -10.15 -5.22
C THR A 108 2.36 -10.17 -6.74
N PHE A 109 1.14 -10.00 -7.24
CA PHE A 109 0.89 -9.80 -8.67
C PHE A 109 0.99 -8.31 -9.04
N ARG A 110 1.97 -7.93 -9.87
CA ARG A 110 2.12 -6.57 -10.40
C ARG A 110 2.06 -6.59 -11.91
N LEU A 111 1.33 -5.64 -12.49
CA LEU A 111 1.45 -5.36 -13.92
C LEU A 111 2.62 -4.40 -14.09
N LEU A 112 3.61 -4.80 -14.87
CA LEU A 112 4.71 -3.92 -15.23
C LEU A 112 4.23 -2.93 -16.29
N ASN A 113 4.60 -1.66 -16.11
CA ASN A 113 4.41 -0.63 -17.11
C ASN A 113 5.60 -0.70 -18.07
N PRO A 114 5.40 -0.98 -19.37
CA PRO A 114 6.39 -0.61 -20.39
C PRO A 114 6.42 0.91 -20.57
#